data_AF-A0A1S8RZR4-F1
#
_entry.id   AF-A0A1S8RZR4-F1
#
_cell.length_a   1.000
_cell.length_b   1.000
_cell.length_c   1.000
_cell.angle_alpha   90.00
_cell.angle_beta   90.00
_cell.angle_gamma   90.00
#
_symmetry.space_group_name_H-M   'P 1'
#
loop_
_entity.id
_entity.type
_entity.pdbx_description
1 polymer ?
#
loop_
_entity_poly.entity_id
_entity_poly.type
_entity_poly.pdbx_seq_one_letter_code
_entity_poly.pdbx_strand_id
1 'polypeptide(L)'
;MKLFHKEYKYSDEQIVACMLYGVKNSIFKEYITELYEIGVDAVLIADPGIFSIAHQVAPDLEIHLSTQASNLNYKTASFWHKAGIKRVVAAREMSLEELKTMRKELPETCDIEAFVHRAMCMGISGKCLLSNYMTGRDSNRGTCTQPCRYKYHLYEEKEQGDFHKVNDGDDCIIYKNSS
;
A
#
# COMPACT_ATOMS: atom_id res chain seq x y z
N MET A 1 -12.37 13.88 11.26
CA MET A 1 -12.00 12.58 10.66
C MET A 1 -11.71 12.83 9.19
N LYS A 2 -10.48 12.60 8.70
CA LYS A 2 -10.09 12.94 7.32
C LYS A 2 -10.12 11.69 6.45
N LEU A 3 -10.91 11.72 5.37
CA LEU A 3 -10.64 10.91 4.18
C LEU A 3 -9.33 11.44 3.59
N PHE A 4 -8.37 10.56 3.35
CA PHE A 4 -7.10 10.96 2.74
C PHE A 4 -7.12 10.47 1.31
N HIS A 5 -7.13 11.41 0.38
CA HIS A 5 -7.02 11.13 -1.04
C HIS A 5 -5.62 11.51 -1.51
N LYS A 6 -5.09 10.69 -2.41
CA LYS A 6 -3.86 10.99 -3.12
C LYS A 6 -4.13 10.71 -4.58
N GLU A 7 -4.07 11.76 -5.37
CA GLU A 7 -4.20 11.67 -6.82
C GLU A 7 -2.87 11.23 -7.41
N TYR A 8 -2.96 10.29 -8.33
CA TYR A 8 -1.85 9.87 -9.17
C TYR A 8 -2.22 10.21 -10.61
N LYS A 9 -1.34 10.95 -11.29
CA LYS A 9 -1.41 11.12 -12.75
C LYS A 9 -0.48 10.12 -13.39
N TYR A 10 -1.02 9.22 -14.20
CA TYR A 10 -0.25 8.23 -14.95
C TYR A 10 -0.70 8.26 -16.41
N SER A 11 0.19 8.65 -17.34
CA SER A 11 -0.10 8.68 -18.79
C SER A 11 -1.52 9.17 -19.12
N ASP A 12 -1.84 10.38 -18.66
CA ASP A 12 -3.13 11.08 -18.80
C ASP A 12 -4.34 10.54 -17.98
N GLU A 13 -4.23 9.40 -17.30
CA GLU A 13 -5.25 8.88 -16.35
C GLU A 13 -5.15 9.55 -14.97
N GLN A 14 -6.29 9.90 -14.38
CA GLN A 14 -6.45 10.33 -12.98
C GLN A 14 -6.94 9.16 -12.12
N ILE A 15 -6.02 8.59 -11.34
CA ILE A 15 -6.31 7.48 -10.43
C ILE A 15 -6.28 7.98 -8.99
N VAL A 16 -7.33 7.68 -8.23
CA VAL A 16 -7.44 8.09 -6.81
C VAL A 16 -7.28 6.89 -5.90
N ALA A 17 -6.28 6.94 -5.00
CA ALA A 17 -6.12 5.90 -4.00
C ALA A 17 -7.12 6.06 -2.85
N CYS A 18 -7.93 5.01 -2.67
CA CYS A 18 -8.99 4.93 -1.67
C CYS A 18 -8.59 3.90 -0.61
N MET A 19 -7.97 4.37 0.48
CA MET A 19 -7.50 3.51 1.58
C MET A 19 -8.34 3.73 2.85
N LEU A 20 -8.84 2.64 3.43
CA LEU A 20 -9.55 2.66 4.72
C LEU A 20 -8.59 2.52 5.90
N TYR A 21 -8.75 3.40 6.88
CA TYR A 21 -8.33 3.16 8.27
C TYR A 21 -9.39 3.74 9.21
N GLY A 22 -10.25 2.87 9.78
CA GLY A 22 -11.16 3.22 10.88
C GLY A 22 -12.30 4.20 10.55
N VAL A 23 -12.83 4.19 9.32
CA VAL A 23 -13.89 5.12 8.87
C VAL A 23 -15.27 4.42 8.86
N LYS A 24 -16.35 5.16 9.13
CA LYS A 24 -17.74 4.68 8.98
C LYS A 24 -18.08 4.46 7.49
N ASN A 25 -18.79 3.37 7.19
CA ASN A 25 -19.17 2.99 5.82
C ASN A 25 -19.91 4.08 5.02
N SER A 26 -20.73 4.92 5.69
CA SER A 26 -21.52 5.97 5.01
C SER A 26 -20.66 7.01 4.30
N ILE A 27 -19.54 7.39 4.91
CA ILE A 27 -18.63 8.41 4.39
C ILE A 27 -17.90 7.94 3.12
N PHE A 28 -17.63 6.63 3.03
CA PHE A 28 -16.98 6.07 1.84
C PHE A 28 -17.93 5.98 0.65
N LYS A 29 -19.21 5.70 0.89
CA LYS A 29 -20.23 5.71 -0.16
C LYS A 29 -20.31 7.08 -0.82
N GLU A 30 -20.49 8.13 -0.02
CA GLU A 30 -20.55 9.52 -0.51
C GLU A 30 -19.29 9.87 -1.30
N TYR A 31 -18.12 9.54 -0.75
CA TYR A 31 -16.84 9.85 -1.38
C TYR A 31 -16.62 9.15 -2.73
N ILE A 32 -16.98 7.86 -2.86
CA ILE A 32 -16.84 7.16 -4.14
C ILE A 32 -17.84 7.70 -5.17
N THR A 33 -19.05 8.07 -4.74
CA THR A 33 -20.02 8.76 -5.62
C THR A 33 -19.47 10.08 -6.13
N GLU A 34 -18.90 10.92 -5.25
CA GLU A 34 -18.26 12.19 -5.65
C GLU A 34 -17.13 11.96 -6.66
N LEU A 35 -16.25 10.98 -6.42
CA LEU A 35 -15.17 10.65 -7.35
C LEU A 35 -15.69 10.24 -8.73
N TYR A 36 -16.74 9.42 -8.75
CA TYR A 36 -17.38 9.01 -9.99
C TYR A 36 -18.02 10.19 -10.74
N GLU A 37 -18.70 11.10 -10.03
CA GLU A 37 -19.31 12.30 -10.61
C GLU A 37 -18.29 13.31 -11.16
N ILE A 38 -17.12 13.41 -10.52
CA ILE A 38 -15.99 14.23 -11.00
C ILE A 38 -15.36 13.61 -12.27
N GLY A 39 -15.62 12.33 -12.54
CA GLY A 39 -15.14 11.63 -13.72
C GLY A 39 -13.69 11.15 -13.60
N VAL A 40 -13.28 10.68 -12.42
CA VAL A 40 -11.96 10.02 -12.29
C VAL A 40 -11.95 8.72 -13.10
N ASP A 41 -10.80 8.39 -13.70
CA ASP A 41 -10.70 7.22 -14.57
C ASP A 41 -10.78 5.91 -13.78
N ALA A 42 -10.13 5.87 -12.60
CA ALA A 42 -10.14 4.69 -11.74
C ALA A 42 -9.92 5.01 -10.26
N VAL A 43 -10.30 4.07 -9.41
CA VAL A 43 -9.94 4.06 -7.98
C VAL A 43 -9.04 2.90 -7.63
N LEU A 44 -8.03 3.16 -6.80
CA LEU A 44 -7.10 2.16 -6.29
C LEU A 44 -7.53 1.70 -4.89
N ILE A 45 -8.00 0.45 -4.77
CA ILE A 45 -8.60 -0.11 -3.55
C ILE A 45 -7.81 -1.32 -3.05
N ALA A 46 -7.73 -1.50 -1.73
CA ALA A 46 -7.14 -2.69 -1.10
C ALA A 46 -8.13 -3.54 -0.29
N ASP A 47 -9.25 -2.94 0.14
CA ASP A 47 -10.19 -3.53 1.10
C ASP A 47 -11.44 -4.09 0.38
N PRO A 48 -11.84 -5.35 0.64
CA PRO A 48 -13.03 -5.95 0.02
C PRO A 48 -14.34 -5.22 0.33
N GLY A 49 -14.45 -4.57 1.49
CA GLY A 49 -15.63 -3.78 1.86
C GLY A 49 -15.76 -2.53 1.02
N ILE A 50 -14.67 -1.77 0.80
CA ILE A 50 -14.68 -0.62 -0.13
C ILE A 50 -14.99 -1.09 -1.54
N PHE A 51 -14.37 -2.19 -1.98
CA PHE A 51 -14.63 -2.77 -3.29
C PHE A 51 -16.13 -3.06 -3.48
N SER A 52 -16.75 -3.68 -2.49
CA SER A 52 -18.20 -3.94 -2.53
C SER A 52 -19.03 -2.67 -2.56
N ILE A 53 -18.65 -1.64 -1.80
CA ILE A 53 -19.35 -0.34 -1.81
C ILE A 53 -19.20 0.34 -3.17
N ALA A 54 -17.98 0.37 -3.74
CA ALA A 54 -17.72 0.98 -5.04
C ALA A 54 -18.57 0.36 -6.14
N HIS A 55 -18.63 -0.98 -6.20
CA HIS A 55 -19.51 -1.69 -7.12
C HIS A 55 -21.00 -1.39 -6.94
N GLN A 56 -21.45 -1.06 -5.72
CA GLN A 56 -22.85 -0.70 -5.47
C GLN A 56 -23.20 0.72 -5.90
N VAL A 57 -22.27 1.66 -5.77
CA VAL A 57 -22.57 3.10 -5.88
C VAL A 57 -22.02 3.73 -7.17
N ALA A 58 -21.04 3.10 -7.79
CA ALA A 58 -20.40 3.49 -9.04
C ALA A 58 -19.99 2.24 -9.83
N PRO A 59 -20.95 1.45 -10.34
CA PRO A 59 -20.68 0.15 -11.00
C PRO A 59 -19.82 0.26 -12.27
N ASP A 60 -19.82 1.43 -12.92
CA ASP A 60 -19.04 1.68 -14.14
C ASP A 60 -17.66 2.31 -13.84
N LEU A 61 -17.36 2.61 -12.57
CA LEU A 61 -16.06 3.14 -12.17
C LEU A 61 -15.02 2.02 -12.21
N GLU A 62 -13.93 2.23 -12.94
CA GLU A 62 -12.86 1.25 -13.01
C GLU A 62 -12.16 1.11 -11.65
N ILE A 63 -11.92 -0.13 -11.22
CA ILE A 63 -11.24 -0.42 -9.96
C ILE A 63 -9.93 -1.14 -10.21
N HIS A 64 -8.85 -0.54 -9.70
CA HIS A 64 -7.53 -1.12 -9.64
C HIS A 64 -7.26 -1.66 -8.24
N LEU A 65 -6.61 -2.81 -8.17
CA LEU A 65 -6.26 -3.43 -6.90
C LEU A 65 -4.89 -2.96 -6.42
N SER A 66 -4.88 -2.28 -5.28
CA SER A 66 -3.67 -1.78 -4.62
C SER A 66 -2.72 -2.92 -4.26
N THR A 67 -1.42 -2.66 -4.35
CA THR A 67 -0.37 -3.53 -3.82
C THR A 67 -0.60 -3.88 -2.34
N GLN A 68 -1.27 -3.01 -1.57
CA GLN A 68 -1.65 -3.25 -0.18
C GLN A 68 -2.69 -4.39 0.00
N ALA A 69 -3.29 -4.90 -1.07
CA ALA A 69 -4.09 -6.13 -1.02
C ALA A 69 -3.22 -7.42 -0.97
N SER A 70 -1.89 -7.29 -0.96
CA SER A 70 -0.93 -8.40 -0.90
C SER A 70 -1.05 -9.34 -2.11
N ASN A 71 -0.96 -8.73 -3.30
CA ASN A 71 -1.08 -9.38 -4.60
C ASN A 71 0.19 -10.18 -4.96
N LEU A 72 0.41 -11.28 -4.26
CA LEU A 72 1.66 -12.06 -4.29
C LEU A 72 1.65 -13.23 -5.28
N ASN A 73 0.50 -13.59 -5.85
CA ASN A 73 0.39 -14.74 -6.74
C ASN A 73 -0.80 -14.60 -7.71
N TYR A 74 -0.76 -15.39 -8.79
CA TYR A 74 -1.76 -15.35 -9.84
C TYR A 74 -3.16 -15.79 -9.39
N LYS A 75 -3.28 -16.67 -8.37
CA LYS A 75 -4.59 -17.14 -7.88
C LYS A 75 -5.33 -16.00 -7.19
N THR A 76 -4.63 -15.24 -6.35
CA THR A 76 -5.16 -14.03 -5.72
C THR A 76 -5.56 -13.00 -6.78
N ALA A 77 -4.69 -12.74 -7.76
CA ALA A 77 -5.02 -11.81 -8.84
C ALA A 77 -6.22 -12.29 -9.69
N SER A 78 -6.32 -13.59 -9.97
CA SER A 78 -7.43 -14.18 -10.72
C SER A 78 -8.75 -14.07 -9.97
N PHE A 79 -8.73 -14.29 -8.65
CA PHE A 79 -9.90 -14.09 -7.79
C PHE A 79 -10.43 -12.66 -7.90
N TRP A 80 -9.55 -11.67 -7.73
CA TRP A 80 -9.93 -10.26 -7.82
C TRP A 80 -10.38 -9.84 -9.21
N HIS A 81 -9.72 -10.34 -10.26
CA HIS A 81 -10.13 -10.07 -11.63
C HIS A 81 -11.54 -10.60 -11.91
N LYS A 82 -11.85 -11.83 -11.48
CA LYS A 82 -13.19 -12.42 -11.60
C LYS A 82 -14.25 -11.64 -10.82
N ALA A 83 -13.87 -10.95 -9.74
CA ALA A 83 -14.77 -10.07 -9.00
C ALA A 83 -15.06 -8.75 -9.75
N GLY A 84 -14.23 -8.36 -10.71
CA GLY A 84 -14.40 -7.15 -11.52
C GLY A 84 -13.24 -6.15 -11.43
N ILE A 85 -12.11 -6.51 -10.79
CA ILE A 85 -10.90 -5.68 -10.86
C ILE A 85 -10.33 -5.69 -12.28
N LYS A 86 -10.01 -4.51 -12.81
CA LYS A 86 -9.43 -4.37 -14.16
C LYS A 86 -7.91 -4.51 -14.17
N ARG A 87 -7.24 -3.92 -13.17
CA ARG A 87 -5.77 -3.89 -13.05
C ARG A 87 -5.34 -4.33 -11.66
N VAL A 88 -4.31 -5.18 -11.59
CA VAL A 88 -3.69 -5.61 -10.35
C VAL A 88 -2.32 -4.98 -10.22
N VAL A 89 -2.13 -4.17 -9.18
CA VAL A 89 -0.81 -3.67 -8.81
C VAL A 89 -0.10 -4.74 -7.99
N ALA A 90 0.92 -5.36 -8.57
CA ALA A 90 1.67 -6.45 -7.95
C ALA A 90 2.33 -6.03 -6.63
N ALA A 91 2.53 -7.01 -5.73
CA ALA A 91 3.29 -6.80 -4.52
C ALA A 91 4.75 -6.41 -4.86
N ARG A 92 5.34 -5.50 -4.06
CA ARG A 92 6.66 -4.92 -4.35
C ARG A 92 7.82 -5.91 -4.17
N GLU A 93 7.56 -6.94 -3.39
CA GLU A 93 8.46 -8.03 -3.06
C GLU A 93 8.46 -9.16 -4.10
N MET A 94 7.64 -9.08 -5.16
CA MET A 94 7.63 -10.08 -6.23
C MET A 94 8.86 -9.97 -7.13
N SER A 95 9.45 -11.12 -7.42
CA SER A 95 10.50 -11.26 -8.42
C SER A 95 9.94 -11.17 -9.85
N LEU A 96 10.83 -10.91 -10.81
CA LEU A 96 10.46 -10.89 -12.22
C LEU A 96 9.91 -12.25 -12.71
N GLU A 97 10.46 -13.36 -12.21
CA GLU A 97 9.99 -14.71 -12.59
C GLU A 97 8.59 -15.00 -12.04
N GLU A 98 8.27 -14.53 -10.83
CA GLU A 98 6.91 -14.61 -10.28
C GLU A 98 5.94 -13.73 -11.07
N LEU A 99 6.35 -12.53 -11.49
CA LEU A 99 5.54 -11.65 -12.36
C LEU A 99 5.28 -12.28 -13.73
N LYS A 100 6.29 -12.91 -14.35
CA LYS A 100 6.12 -13.65 -15.61
C LYS A 100 5.12 -14.79 -15.46
N THR A 101 5.21 -15.53 -14.37
CA THR A 101 4.26 -16.60 -14.03
C THR A 101 2.86 -16.03 -13.87
N MET A 102 2.71 -14.93 -13.12
CA MET A 102 1.43 -14.24 -12.95
C MET A 102 0.84 -13.79 -14.28
N ARG A 103 1.64 -13.19 -15.16
CA ARG A 103 1.19 -12.76 -16.49
C ARG A 103 0.73 -13.92 -17.35
N LYS A 104 1.46 -15.04 -17.35
CA LYS A 104 1.13 -16.25 -18.13
C LYS A 104 -0.22 -16.84 -17.73
N GLU A 105 -0.55 -16.83 -16.44
CA GLU A 105 -1.75 -17.47 -15.90
C GLU A 105 -2.99 -16.56 -15.91
N LEU A 106 -2.81 -15.24 -15.96
CA LEU A 106 -3.91 -14.27 -15.99
C LEU A 106 -4.35 -13.96 -17.42
N PRO A 107 -5.67 -13.79 -17.67
CA PRO A 107 -6.16 -13.41 -18.99
C PRO A 107 -5.64 -12.03 -19.40
N GLU A 108 -5.49 -11.80 -20.70
CA GLU A 108 -5.06 -10.51 -21.29
C GLU A 108 -5.97 -9.34 -20.89
N THR A 109 -7.21 -9.61 -20.49
CA THR A 109 -8.16 -8.61 -20.01
C THR A 109 -7.84 -8.05 -18.62
N CYS A 110 -6.93 -8.69 -17.88
CA CYS A 110 -6.45 -8.28 -16.57
C CYS A 110 -5.08 -7.61 -16.70
N ASP A 111 -5.00 -6.31 -16.44
CA ASP A 111 -3.72 -5.59 -16.46
C ASP A 111 -2.89 -5.91 -15.22
N ILE A 112 -1.56 -5.93 -15.39
CA ILE A 112 -0.62 -6.09 -14.28
C ILE A 112 0.27 -4.85 -14.26
N GLU A 113 0.26 -4.13 -13.15
CA GLU A 113 1.16 -3.02 -12.87
C GLU A 113 2.22 -3.46 -11.86
N ALA A 114 3.49 -3.15 -12.09
CA ALA A 114 4.59 -3.49 -11.19
C ALA A 114 5.54 -2.32 -10.98
N PHE A 115 6.13 -2.26 -9.78
CA PHE A 115 7.14 -1.26 -9.44
C PHE A 115 8.51 -1.72 -9.97
N VAL A 116 9.14 -0.94 -10.85
CA VAL A 116 10.46 -1.28 -11.44
C VAL A 116 11.61 -0.56 -10.73
N HIS A 117 11.48 0.75 -10.53
CA HIS A 117 12.48 1.58 -9.86
C HIS A 117 11.79 2.56 -8.91
N ARG A 118 12.33 2.76 -7.70
CA ARG A 118 12.07 3.81 -6.68
C ARG A 118 12.42 3.28 -5.28
N ALA A 119 12.13 4.06 -4.23
CA ALA A 119 12.29 3.65 -2.85
C ALA A 119 11.45 2.39 -2.54
N MET A 120 12.09 1.22 -2.62
CA MET A 120 11.54 -0.02 -2.08
C MET A 120 11.28 0.18 -0.59
N CYS A 121 10.07 -0.18 -0.17
CA CYS A 121 9.64 -0.06 1.21
C CYS A 121 10.17 -1.29 1.97
N MET A 122 10.59 -1.11 3.23
CA MET A 122 10.81 -2.27 4.12
C MET A 122 9.49 -2.93 4.55
N GLY A 123 8.37 -2.21 4.46
CA GLY A 123 7.05 -2.76 4.73
C GLY A 123 6.56 -3.65 3.59
N ILE A 124 6.15 -4.87 3.93
CA ILE A 124 5.56 -5.86 3.03
C ILE A 124 4.32 -5.28 2.36
N SER A 125 4.23 -5.36 1.03
CA SER A 125 3.09 -4.83 0.27
C SER A 125 2.79 -3.34 0.55
N GLY A 126 3.78 -2.57 0.99
CA GLY A 126 3.61 -1.15 1.35
C GLY A 126 2.88 -0.89 2.66
N LYS A 127 2.60 -1.93 3.47
CA LYS A 127 2.02 -1.81 4.82
C LYS A 127 3.13 -1.50 5.83
N CYS A 128 3.18 -0.28 6.32
CA CYS A 128 4.20 0.15 7.28
C CYS A 128 3.60 1.05 8.36
N LEU A 129 3.99 0.83 9.62
CA LEU A 129 3.63 1.68 10.76
C LEU A 129 4.82 2.49 11.30
N LEU A 130 6.03 2.20 10.83
CA LEU A 130 7.28 2.78 11.37
C LEU A 130 7.30 4.31 11.24
N SER A 131 6.93 4.84 10.07
CA SER A 131 6.87 6.30 9.83
C SER A 131 5.87 6.98 10.74
N ASN A 132 4.71 6.35 10.95
CA ASN A 132 3.69 6.90 11.84
C ASN A 132 4.20 6.92 13.28
N TYR A 133 4.76 5.80 13.74
CA TYR A 133 5.28 5.67 15.10
C TYR A 133 6.41 6.67 15.40
N MET A 134 7.37 6.81 14.48
CA MET A 134 8.57 7.61 14.73
C MET A 134 8.39 9.12 14.49
N THR A 135 7.52 9.50 13.55
CA THR A 135 7.43 10.89 13.09
C THR A 135 6.02 11.45 13.07
N GLY A 136 5.01 10.65 13.43
CA GLY A 136 3.60 11.01 13.29
C GLY A 136 3.11 11.10 11.84
N ARG A 137 3.94 10.74 10.85
CA ARG A 137 3.59 10.77 9.43
C ARG A 137 3.21 9.39 8.92
N ASP A 138 1.94 9.22 8.56
CA ASP A 138 1.36 7.95 8.14
C ASP A 138 1.86 7.51 6.75
N SER A 139 2.68 6.46 6.74
CA SER A 139 3.21 5.83 5.52
C SER A 139 2.13 5.25 4.63
N ASN A 140 1.05 4.71 5.21
CA ASN A 140 -0.04 4.14 4.44
C ASN A 140 -0.95 5.21 3.84
N ARG A 141 -0.74 6.49 4.17
CA ARG A 141 -1.39 7.64 3.53
C ARG A 141 -0.47 8.40 2.58
N GLY A 142 0.64 7.78 2.20
CA GLY A 142 1.60 8.34 1.26
C GLY A 142 2.41 9.51 1.81
N THR A 143 2.47 9.67 3.15
CA THR A 143 3.23 10.75 3.82
C THR A 143 4.53 10.29 4.47
N CYS A 144 4.98 9.06 4.15
CA CYS A 144 6.18 8.41 4.70
C CYS A 144 7.43 9.32 4.69
N THR A 145 8.14 9.42 5.81
CA THR A 145 9.44 10.13 5.90
C THR A 145 10.64 9.22 5.66
N GLN A 146 10.40 7.94 5.37
CA GLN A 146 11.44 6.93 5.17
C GLN A 146 12.34 6.72 6.41
N PRO A 147 11.78 6.59 7.63
CA PRO A 147 12.59 6.39 8.82
C PRO A 147 13.46 5.12 8.75
N CYS A 148 13.06 4.11 7.97
CA CYS A 148 13.87 2.93 7.72
C CYS A 148 15.26 3.22 7.13
N ARG A 149 15.52 4.44 6.64
CA ARG A 149 16.80 4.87 6.07
C ARG A 149 17.58 5.82 7.00
N TYR A 150 17.06 6.10 8.19
CA TYR A 150 17.76 6.94 9.15
C TYR A 150 18.98 6.21 9.70
N LYS A 151 19.95 6.97 10.20
CA LYS A 151 21.07 6.40 10.94
C LYS A 151 20.57 5.97 12.32
N TYR A 152 20.89 4.74 12.70
CA TYR A 152 20.54 4.19 13.99
C TYR A 152 21.79 3.68 14.70
N HIS A 153 21.80 3.77 16.02
CA HIS A 153 22.86 3.24 16.88
C HIS A 153 22.28 2.19 17.80
N LEU A 154 23.02 1.09 17.99
CA LEU A 154 22.64 0.03 18.92
C LEU A 154 23.14 0.38 20.32
N TYR A 155 22.23 0.32 21.28
CA TYR A 155 22.51 0.50 22.70
C TYR A 155 22.10 -0.76 23.47
N GLU A 156 22.94 -1.18 24.40
CA GLU A 156 22.67 -2.23 25.37
C GLU A 156 22.37 -1.59 26.72
N GLU A 157 21.30 -2.03 27.37
CA GLU A 157 20.98 -1.65 28.74
C GLU A 157 21.68 -2.63 29.69
N LYS A 158 22.67 -2.15 30.45
CA LYS A 158 23.41 -3.00 31.41
C LYS A 158 22.75 -3.01 32.78
N GLU A 159 22.31 -1.84 33.22
CA GLU A 159 21.55 -1.60 34.43
C GLU A 159 20.36 -0.71 34.09
N GLN A 160 19.35 -0.68 34.94
CA GLN A 160 18.09 0.00 34.66
C GLN A 160 18.33 1.51 34.40
N GLY A 161 18.13 1.93 33.14
CA GLY A 161 18.39 3.30 32.68
C GLY A 161 19.84 3.61 32.28
N ASP A 162 20.77 2.66 32.35
CA ASP A 162 22.16 2.82 31.90
C ASP A 162 22.40 2.15 30.54
N PHE A 163 22.53 2.99 29.51
CA PHE A 163 22.62 2.58 28.11
C PHE A 163 24.03 2.79 27.56
N HIS A 164 24.65 1.71 27.11
CA HIS A 164 25.99 1.71 26.52
C HIS A 164 25.90 1.44 25.01
N LYS A 165 26.63 2.21 24.20
CA LYS A 165 26.66 1.97 22.75
C LYS A 165 27.41 0.66 22.48
N VAL A 166 26.79 -0.25 21.73
CA VAL A 166 27.32 -1.61 21.50
C VAL A 166 28.41 -1.64 20.44
N ASN A 167 28.38 -0.71 19.48
CA ASN A 167 29.37 -0.62 18.40
C ASN A 167 29.75 0.83 18.09
N ASP A 168 31.02 1.05 17.72
CA ASP A 168 31.52 2.35 17.25
C ASP A 168 31.28 2.61 15.77
N GLY A 169 30.91 1.59 14.99
CA GLY A 169 30.65 1.69 13.55
C GLY A 169 29.38 2.47 13.19
N ASP A 170 29.34 2.98 11.95
CA ASP A 170 28.25 3.81 11.40
C ASP A 170 26.99 3.02 10.99
N ASP A 171 27.05 1.69 10.95
CA ASP A 171 25.96 0.82 10.52
C ASP A 171 25.37 0.05 11.72
N CYS A 172 24.17 0.42 12.18
CA CYS A 172 23.48 -0.32 13.24
C CYS A 172 21.95 -0.35 13.03
N ILE A 173 21.31 -1.43 13.51
CA ILE A 173 19.87 -1.69 13.50
C ILE A 173 19.37 -1.64 14.95
N ILE A 174 18.23 -0.99 15.21
CA ILE A 174 17.62 -0.96 16.57
C ILE A 174 17.09 -2.35 16.92
N TYR A 175 17.53 -2.88 18.06
CA TYR A 175 16.80 -3.91 18.82
C TYR A 175 16.38 -3.27 20.14
N LYS A 176 15.08 -3.05 20.34
CA LYS A 176 14.53 -2.77 21.67
C LYS A 176 13.95 -4.07 22.17
N ASN A 177 14.68 -4.77 23.03
CA ASN A 177 14.11 -5.89 23.76
C ASN A 177 13.26 -5.29 24.89
N SER A 178 11.95 -5.24 24.70
CA SER A 178 11.03 -5.02 25.81
C SER A 178 10.81 -6.37 26.49
N SER A 179 11.61 -6.62 27.53
CA SER A 179 11.25 -7.57 28.59
C SER A 179 9.90 -7.21 29.19
#